data_AF-A0A7X6V098-F1
#
_entry.id   AF-A0A7X6V098-F1
#
_cell.length_a   1.000
_cell.length_b   1.000
_cell.length_c   1.000
_cell.angle_alpha   90.00
_cell.angle_beta   90.00
_cell.angle_gamma   90.00
#
_symmetry.space_group_name_H-M   'P 1'
#
loop_
_entity.id
_entity.type
_entity.pdbx_description
1 polymer ?
#
loop_
_entity_poly.entity_id
_entity_poly.type
_entity_poly.pdbx_seq_one_letter_code
_entity_poly.pdbx_strand_id
1 'polypeptide(L)'
;MATLHELRQQIAACDIILVDTLCARAALGYDPGHYRHNGHTLPDAETIAQSYVQAGSLTARINILHPACILYGLPILCGDAPQANATPAADLACLDALNQRLLLSIQVADQKRASLSRRLQTALEAGDPQRVEKAITLPEVEANVLKRAVNRATKKTANAATAERVREIYRDWILPISRKIQVEFLLTDTPEPTRPEPATRQA
;
A
#
# COMPACT_ATOMS: atom_id res chain seq x y z
N MET A 1 -17.61 13.05 2.14
CA MET A 1 -16.32 12.34 2.19
C MET A 1 -16.27 11.49 3.44
N ALA A 2 -15.66 10.31 3.40
CA ALA A 2 -15.53 9.45 4.57
C ALA A 2 -14.57 10.07 5.60
N THR A 3 -14.90 9.96 6.89
CA THR A 3 -14.04 10.41 7.99
C THR A 3 -12.82 9.50 8.18
N LEU A 4 -11.80 9.97 8.89
CA LEU A 4 -10.66 9.11 9.26
C LEU A 4 -11.07 7.87 10.07
N HIS A 5 -12.17 7.95 10.83
CA HIS A 5 -12.68 6.80 11.57
C HIS A 5 -13.24 5.74 10.61
N GLU A 6 -14.08 6.15 9.66
CA GLU A 6 -14.66 5.26 8.64
C GLU A 6 -13.58 4.66 7.75
N LEU A 7 -12.59 5.45 7.33
CA LEU A 7 -11.44 4.95 6.56
C LEU A 7 -10.64 3.88 7.33
N ARG A 8 -10.50 4.02 8.65
CA ARG A 8 -9.85 2.99 9.48
C ARG A 8 -10.65 1.69 9.52
N GLN A 9 -11.98 1.77 9.54
CA GLN A 9 -12.86 0.59 9.47
C GLN A 9 -12.77 -0.09 8.10
N GLN A 10 -12.77 0.70 7.01
CA GLN A 10 -12.59 0.19 5.66
C GLN A 10 -11.23 -0.48 5.48
N ILE A 11 -10.15 0.13 6.00
CA ILE A 11 -8.82 -0.47 6.03
C ILE A 11 -8.85 -1.81 6.76
N ALA A 12 -9.47 -1.88 7.94
CA ALA A 12 -9.56 -3.13 8.69
C ALA A 12 -10.35 -4.22 7.93
N ALA A 13 -11.39 -3.85 7.19
CA ALA A 13 -12.14 -4.77 6.33
C ALA A 13 -11.30 -5.27 5.14
N CYS A 14 -10.56 -4.38 4.47
CA CYS A 14 -9.62 -4.75 3.42
C CYS A 14 -8.48 -5.63 3.95
N ASP A 15 -7.96 -5.35 5.14
CA ASP A 15 -6.90 -6.15 5.78
C ASP A 15 -7.40 -7.60 6.01
N ILE A 16 -8.68 -7.80 6.37
CA ILE A 16 -9.25 -9.16 6.51
C ILE A 16 -9.18 -9.92 5.18
N ILE A 17 -9.65 -9.31 4.09
CA ILE A 17 -9.70 -9.93 2.77
C ILE A 17 -8.26 -10.21 2.29
N LEU A 18 -7.38 -9.23 2.42
CA LEU A 18 -5.98 -9.36 2.01
C LEU A 18 -5.24 -10.44 2.79
N VAL A 19 -5.40 -10.50 4.11
CA VAL A 19 -4.76 -11.56 4.91
C VAL A 19 -5.31 -12.93 4.54
N ASP A 20 -6.61 -13.05 4.27
CA ASP A 20 -7.22 -14.31 3.85
C ASP A 20 -6.70 -14.80 2.50
N THR A 21 -6.57 -13.91 1.52
CA THR A 21 -6.02 -14.25 0.20
C THR A 21 -4.54 -14.60 0.29
N LEU A 22 -3.75 -13.86 1.10
CA LEU A 22 -2.35 -14.19 1.37
C LEU A 22 -2.20 -15.57 2.03
N CYS A 23 -3.01 -15.90 3.04
CA CYS A 23 -2.95 -17.20 3.70
C CYS A 23 -3.35 -18.33 2.74
N ALA A 24 -4.40 -18.13 1.94
CA ALA A 24 -4.81 -19.09 0.92
C ALA A 24 -3.71 -19.29 -0.14
N ARG A 25 -3.06 -18.21 -0.58
CA ARG A 25 -1.96 -18.26 -1.53
C ARG A 25 -0.74 -18.95 -0.95
N ALA A 26 -0.38 -18.70 0.31
CA ALA A 26 0.75 -19.33 0.98
C ALA A 26 0.67 -20.86 0.98
N ALA A 27 -0.56 -21.41 1.09
CA ALA A 27 -0.79 -22.86 1.10
C ALA A 27 -0.53 -23.53 -0.26
N LEU A 28 -0.44 -22.76 -1.35
CA LEU A 28 -0.26 -23.26 -2.73
C LEU A 28 1.22 -23.31 -3.15
N GLY A 29 2.14 -22.86 -2.28
CA GLY A 29 3.58 -22.83 -2.50
C GLY A 29 4.06 -21.93 -3.66
N TYR A 30 5.36 -21.89 -3.90
CA TYR A 30 5.95 -20.99 -4.89
C TYR A 30 7.09 -21.69 -5.63
N ASP A 31 7.03 -21.64 -6.95
CA ASP A 31 8.13 -22.08 -7.82
C ASP A 31 8.50 -20.93 -8.76
N PRO A 32 9.71 -20.36 -8.62
CA PRO A 32 10.16 -19.26 -9.47
C PRO A 32 10.22 -19.66 -10.96
N GLY A 33 10.40 -20.95 -11.29
CA GLY A 33 10.43 -21.45 -12.66
C GLY A 33 9.12 -21.25 -13.43
N HIS A 34 7.99 -21.13 -12.72
CA HIS A 34 6.69 -20.83 -13.33
C HIS A 34 6.46 -19.34 -13.58
N TYR A 35 7.27 -18.45 -13.00
CA TYR A 35 7.13 -17.01 -13.14
C TYR A 35 8.17 -16.48 -14.11
N ARG A 36 7.73 -15.90 -15.23
CA ARG A 36 8.64 -15.23 -16.16
C ARG A 36 9.14 -13.93 -15.55
N HIS A 37 10.40 -13.90 -15.17
CA HIS A 37 11.11 -12.69 -14.80
C HIS A 37 11.68 -12.05 -16.06
N ASN A 38 11.01 -11.05 -16.63
CA ASN A 38 11.50 -10.33 -17.83
C ASN A 38 12.67 -9.37 -17.50
N GLY A 39 13.57 -9.74 -16.59
CA GLY A 39 14.69 -8.89 -16.16
C GLY A 39 14.29 -7.64 -15.37
N HIS A 40 13.04 -7.55 -14.91
CA HIS A 40 12.61 -6.44 -14.06
C HIS A 40 13.34 -6.47 -12.72
N THR A 41 14.04 -5.39 -12.39
CA THR A 41 14.52 -5.13 -11.04
C THR A 41 13.34 -4.84 -10.13
N LEU A 42 13.40 -5.29 -8.87
CA LEU A 42 12.39 -4.97 -7.87
C LEU A 42 12.36 -3.44 -7.69
N PRO A 43 11.26 -2.74 -8.01
CA PRO A 43 11.17 -1.31 -7.74
C PRO A 43 11.11 -1.08 -6.23
N ASP A 44 11.78 -0.04 -5.75
CA ASP A 44 11.65 0.39 -4.35
C ASP A 44 10.24 0.95 -4.07
N ALA A 45 9.92 1.11 -2.79
CA ALA A 45 8.60 1.57 -2.36
C ALA A 45 8.24 2.98 -2.87
N GLU A 46 9.24 3.83 -3.13
CA GLU A 46 9.04 5.19 -3.62
C GLU A 46 8.65 5.18 -5.10
N THR A 47 9.38 4.42 -5.92
CA THR A 47 9.10 4.18 -7.33
C THR A 47 7.73 3.53 -7.54
N ILE A 48 7.38 2.56 -6.69
CA ILE A 48 6.04 1.95 -6.69
C ILE A 48 4.98 3.00 -6.39
N ALA A 49 5.17 3.81 -5.33
CA ALA A 49 4.19 4.80 -4.93
C ALA A 49 3.95 5.88 -5.99
N GLN A 50 5.01 6.43 -6.58
CA GLN A 50 4.95 7.38 -7.69
C GLN A 50 4.11 6.82 -8.84
N SER A 51 4.51 5.65 -9.36
CA SER A 51 3.80 5.01 -10.47
C SER A 51 2.33 4.71 -10.10
N TYR A 52 2.08 4.28 -8.87
CA TYR A 52 0.75 3.88 -8.39
C TYR A 52 -0.21 5.07 -8.28
N VAL A 53 0.27 6.23 -7.82
CA VAL A 53 -0.52 7.47 -7.74
C VAL A 53 -0.86 7.98 -9.13
N GLN A 54 0.10 7.94 -10.06
CA GLN A 54 -0.10 8.36 -11.46
C GLN A 54 -0.96 7.39 -12.28
N ALA A 55 -1.13 6.15 -11.81
CA ALA A 55 -1.93 5.15 -12.51
C ALA A 55 -3.43 5.53 -12.49
N GLY A 56 -3.97 5.80 -13.69
CA GLY A 56 -5.37 6.17 -13.89
C GLY A 56 -6.37 5.00 -13.95
N SER A 57 -5.92 3.75 -13.82
CA SER A 57 -6.79 2.56 -13.91
C SER A 57 -6.37 1.44 -12.96
N LEU A 58 -7.33 0.55 -12.65
CA LEU A 58 -7.08 -0.67 -11.88
C LEU A 58 -5.99 -1.54 -12.53
N THR A 59 -6.10 -1.77 -13.84
CA THR A 59 -5.14 -2.59 -14.60
C THR A 59 -3.72 -2.03 -14.52
N ALA A 60 -3.56 -0.70 -14.63
CA ALA A 60 -2.25 -0.08 -14.51
C ALA A 60 -1.65 -0.28 -13.10
N ARG A 61 -2.45 -0.15 -12.04
CA ARG A 61 -2.02 -0.40 -10.66
C ARG A 61 -1.63 -1.84 -10.41
N ILE A 62 -2.42 -2.80 -10.89
CA ILE A 62 -2.09 -4.23 -10.80
C ILE A 62 -0.75 -4.50 -11.50
N ASN A 63 -0.54 -3.95 -12.70
CA ASN A 63 0.71 -4.12 -13.44
C ASN A 63 1.94 -3.54 -12.70
N ILE A 64 1.76 -2.47 -11.93
CA ILE A 64 2.82 -1.89 -11.08
C ILE A 64 3.14 -2.81 -9.89
N LEU A 65 2.12 -3.36 -9.23
CA LEU A 65 2.29 -4.21 -8.05
C LEU A 65 2.78 -5.63 -8.39
N HIS A 66 2.41 -6.14 -9.55
CA HIS A 66 2.61 -7.54 -9.94
C HIS A 66 4.09 -7.99 -9.88
N PRO A 67 5.07 -7.27 -10.45
CA PRO A 67 6.49 -7.66 -10.34
C PRO A 67 6.96 -7.73 -8.89
N ALA A 68 6.61 -6.76 -8.04
CA ALA A 68 7.01 -6.75 -6.64
C ALA A 68 6.34 -7.87 -5.83
N CYS A 69 5.07 -8.19 -6.15
CA CYS A 69 4.38 -9.32 -5.56
C CYS A 69 5.09 -10.64 -5.88
N ILE A 70 5.45 -10.88 -7.14
CA ILE A 70 6.10 -12.13 -7.57
C ILE A 70 7.55 -12.24 -7.08
N LEU A 71 8.32 -11.16 -7.13
CA LEU A 71 9.76 -11.17 -6.86
C LEU A 71 10.11 -11.04 -5.38
N TYR A 72 9.21 -10.46 -4.58
CA TYR A 72 9.44 -10.21 -3.15
C TYR A 72 8.34 -10.83 -2.29
N GLY A 73 7.07 -10.53 -2.58
CA GLY A 73 5.94 -10.96 -1.76
C GLY A 73 5.79 -12.48 -1.68
N LEU A 74 5.71 -13.17 -2.82
CA LEU A 74 5.47 -14.62 -2.88
C LEU A 74 6.63 -15.46 -2.30
N PRO A 75 7.92 -15.17 -2.59
CA PRO A 75 9.04 -15.87 -1.96
C PRO A 75 8.97 -15.84 -0.44
N ILE A 76 8.71 -14.67 0.16
CA ILE A 76 8.55 -14.52 1.61
C ILE A 76 7.31 -15.27 2.10
N LEU A 77 6.17 -15.09 1.44
CA LEU A 77 4.87 -15.63 1.86
C LEU A 77 4.86 -17.16 1.88
N CYS A 78 5.35 -17.78 0.81
CA CYS A 78 5.28 -19.22 0.60
C CYS A 78 6.43 -19.94 1.31
N GLY A 79 7.61 -19.32 1.43
CA GLY A 79 8.82 -20.00 1.89
C GLY A 79 9.07 -21.30 1.11
N ASP A 80 9.55 -22.35 1.79
CA ASP A 80 9.93 -23.64 1.16
C ASP A 80 8.75 -24.62 0.96
N ALA A 81 7.52 -24.14 0.76
CA ALA A 81 6.35 -25.01 0.69
C ALA A 81 6.42 -26.01 -0.50
N PRO A 82 6.22 -27.32 -0.27
CA PRO A 82 6.62 -28.40 -1.21
C PRO A 82 5.63 -28.69 -2.35
N GLN A 83 4.66 -27.82 -2.63
CA GLN A 83 3.73 -27.99 -3.76
C GLN A 83 3.75 -26.74 -4.62
N ALA A 84 4.03 -26.92 -5.90
CA ALA A 84 4.26 -25.83 -6.84
C ALA A 84 3.51 -26.11 -8.14
N ASN A 85 2.33 -25.52 -8.26
CA ASN A 85 1.73 -25.25 -9.56
C ASN A 85 1.57 -23.73 -9.66
N ALA A 86 1.71 -23.17 -10.86
CA ALA A 86 1.33 -21.78 -11.08
C ALA A 86 -0.14 -21.60 -10.68
N THR A 87 -0.44 -20.60 -9.86
CA THR A 87 -1.82 -20.30 -9.43
C THR A 87 -2.23 -18.87 -9.79
N PRO A 88 -2.36 -18.54 -11.10
CA PRO A 88 -2.65 -17.16 -11.53
C PRO A 88 -3.90 -16.56 -10.90
N ALA A 89 -4.94 -17.38 -10.66
CA ALA A 89 -6.16 -16.94 -10.01
C ALA A 89 -5.92 -16.50 -8.54
N ALA A 90 -5.09 -17.23 -7.80
CA ALA A 90 -4.75 -16.88 -6.42
C ALA A 90 -3.79 -15.67 -6.36
N ASP A 91 -2.87 -15.56 -7.33
CA ASP A 91 -2.00 -14.39 -7.49
C ASP A 91 -2.82 -13.13 -7.75
N LEU A 92 -3.76 -13.21 -8.69
CA LEU A 92 -4.66 -12.11 -9.02
C LEU A 92 -5.53 -11.72 -7.81
N ALA A 93 -6.08 -12.68 -7.08
CA ALA A 93 -6.86 -12.40 -5.87
C ALA A 93 -6.03 -11.67 -4.78
N CYS A 94 -4.74 -11.99 -4.65
CA CYS A 94 -3.84 -11.25 -3.75
C CYS A 94 -3.62 -9.81 -4.24
N LEU A 95 -3.39 -9.62 -5.54
CA LEU A 95 -3.15 -8.31 -6.15
C LEU A 95 -4.38 -7.41 -6.08
N ASP A 96 -5.56 -7.95 -6.34
CA ASP A 96 -6.82 -7.22 -6.23
C ASP A 96 -7.04 -6.75 -4.78
N ALA A 97 -6.90 -7.65 -3.81
CA ALA A 97 -7.03 -7.32 -2.39
C ALA A 97 -5.98 -6.29 -1.94
N LEU A 98 -4.74 -6.42 -2.40
CA LEU A 98 -3.65 -5.48 -2.12
C LEU A 98 -3.95 -4.10 -2.71
N ASN A 99 -4.38 -4.03 -3.97
CA ASN A 99 -4.76 -2.79 -4.63
C ASN A 99 -5.91 -2.10 -3.88
N GLN A 100 -6.96 -2.83 -3.50
CA GLN A 100 -8.08 -2.25 -2.72
C GLN A 100 -7.57 -1.64 -1.40
N ARG A 101 -6.68 -2.35 -0.70
CA ARG A 101 -6.07 -1.85 0.54
C ARG A 101 -5.18 -0.61 0.31
N LEU A 102 -4.35 -0.62 -0.73
CA LEU A 102 -3.44 0.48 -1.02
C LEU A 102 -4.16 1.72 -1.55
N LEU A 103 -5.25 1.56 -2.29
CA LEU A 103 -6.08 2.65 -2.78
C LEU A 103 -6.66 3.52 -1.65
N LEU A 104 -7.02 2.91 -0.51
CA LEU A 104 -7.44 3.65 0.68
C LEU A 104 -6.37 4.60 1.22
N SER A 105 -5.08 4.37 0.91
CA SER A 105 -4.00 5.29 1.29
C SER A 105 -4.17 6.67 0.66
N ILE A 106 -4.69 6.75 -0.57
CA ILE A 106 -5.00 8.02 -1.24
C ILE A 106 -6.11 8.76 -0.49
N GLN A 107 -7.18 8.07 -0.13
CA GLN A 107 -8.31 8.67 0.61
C GLN A 107 -7.89 9.11 2.02
N VAL A 108 -7.02 8.35 2.68
CA VAL A 108 -6.43 8.73 3.97
C VAL A 108 -5.56 9.97 3.85
N ALA A 109 -4.77 10.08 2.77
CA ALA A 109 -3.96 11.26 2.50
C ALA A 109 -4.83 12.51 2.32
N ASP A 110 -5.86 12.41 1.47
CA ASP A 110 -6.83 13.48 1.22
C ASP A 110 -7.52 13.94 2.52
N GLN A 111 -7.99 13.00 3.35
CA GLN A 111 -8.57 13.33 4.66
C GLN A 111 -7.57 13.97 5.63
N LYS A 112 -6.32 13.50 5.64
CA LYS A 112 -5.26 14.15 6.45
C LYS A 112 -5.00 15.58 5.98
N ARG A 113 -4.98 15.82 4.66
CA ARG A 113 -4.89 17.17 4.08
C ARG A 113 -6.06 18.05 4.51
N ALA A 114 -7.29 17.55 4.44
CA ALA A 114 -8.48 18.30 4.83
C ALA A 114 -8.49 18.70 6.32
N SER A 115 -7.97 17.83 7.20
CA SER A 115 -7.80 18.15 8.63
C SER A 115 -6.61 19.08 8.95
N LEU A 116 -5.75 19.32 7.95
CA LEU A 116 -4.53 20.14 7.93
C LEU A 116 -3.90 20.48 9.29
N SER A 117 -3.31 19.48 9.96
CA SER A 117 -2.51 19.76 11.15
C SER A 117 -1.35 20.72 10.81
N ARG A 118 -0.99 21.64 11.72
CA ARG A 118 0.15 22.58 11.51
C ARG A 118 1.45 21.85 11.13
N ARG A 119 1.70 20.67 11.73
CA ARG A 119 2.87 19.83 11.40
C ARG A 119 2.87 19.38 9.95
N LEU A 120 1.72 18.95 9.43
CA LEU A 120 1.58 18.53 8.04
C LEU A 120 1.70 19.73 7.10
N GLN A 121 1.06 20.86 7.44
CA GLN A 121 1.15 22.09 6.65
C GLN A 121 2.61 22.52 6.44
N THR A 122 3.39 22.65 7.51
CA THR A 122 4.82 23.05 7.41
C THR A 122 5.65 22.05 6.62
N ALA A 123 5.31 20.75 6.70
CA ALA A 123 6.02 19.72 5.92
C ALA A 123 5.72 19.84 4.41
N LEU A 124 4.46 20.13 4.04
CA LEU A 124 4.04 20.32 2.66
C LEU A 124 4.63 21.60 2.06
N GLU A 125 4.63 22.70 2.81
CA GLU A 125 5.25 23.98 2.39
C GLU A 125 6.76 23.83 2.14
N ALA A 126 7.44 22.95 2.89
CA ALA A 126 8.84 22.65 2.68
C ALA A 126 9.12 21.74 1.47
N GLY A 127 8.10 21.09 0.90
CA GLY A 127 8.25 20.17 -0.24
C GLY A 127 9.13 18.96 0.04
N ASP A 128 9.34 18.60 1.31
CA ASP A 128 10.29 17.55 1.74
C ASP A 128 9.54 16.23 2.01
N PRO A 129 9.72 15.18 1.16
CA PRO A 129 9.03 13.90 1.30
C PRO A 129 9.25 13.22 2.66
N GLN A 130 10.44 13.34 3.24
CA GLN A 130 10.75 12.71 4.53
C GLN A 130 10.02 13.42 5.68
N ARG A 131 9.93 14.76 5.62
CA ARG A 131 9.14 15.52 6.59
C ARG A 131 7.67 15.21 6.48
N VAL A 132 7.13 15.10 5.26
CA VAL A 132 5.72 14.73 5.04
C VAL A 132 5.45 13.33 5.59
N GLU A 133 6.31 12.36 5.29
CA GLU A 133 6.18 10.99 5.81
C GLU A 133 6.15 10.98 7.34
N LYS A 134 7.08 11.68 7.99
CA LYS A 134 7.11 11.82 9.45
C LYS A 134 5.86 12.52 9.98
N ALA A 135 5.34 13.51 9.26
CA ALA A 135 4.16 14.26 9.66
C ALA A 135 2.86 13.44 9.60
N ILE A 136 2.77 12.46 8.70
CA ILE A 136 1.58 11.61 8.54
C ILE A 136 1.66 10.27 9.28
N THR A 137 2.85 9.87 9.74
CA THR A 137 3.08 8.58 10.41
C THR A 137 2.63 8.64 11.86
N LEU A 138 1.82 7.65 12.25
CA LEU A 138 1.35 7.42 13.62
C LEU A 138 1.74 5.99 14.02
N PRO A 139 2.88 5.79 14.72
CA PRO A 139 3.42 4.45 15.00
C PRO A 139 2.43 3.52 15.71
N GLU A 140 1.61 4.04 16.62
CA GLU A 140 0.59 3.26 17.33
C GLU A 140 -0.50 2.72 16.39
N VAL A 141 -0.86 3.48 15.35
CA VAL A 141 -1.85 3.04 14.36
C VAL A 141 -1.28 1.92 13.50
N GLU A 142 -0.02 2.04 13.08
CA GLU A 142 0.66 1.00 12.29
C GLU A 142 0.87 -0.28 13.10
N ALA A 143 1.28 -0.15 14.36
CA ALA A 143 1.38 -1.29 15.28
C ALA A 143 0.02 -2.01 15.44
N ASN A 144 -1.07 -1.24 15.54
CA ASN A 144 -2.42 -1.82 15.60
C ASN A 144 -2.84 -2.50 14.28
N VAL A 145 -2.49 -1.94 13.12
CA VAL A 145 -2.73 -2.59 11.82
C VAL A 145 -1.98 -3.92 11.75
N LEU A 146 -0.69 -3.91 12.06
CA LEU A 146 0.16 -5.11 12.06
C LEU A 146 -0.39 -6.18 13.02
N LYS A 147 -0.75 -5.78 14.25
CA LYS A 147 -1.35 -6.69 15.24
C LYS A 147 -2.63 -7.34 14.73
N ARG A 148 -3.53 -6.58 14.09
CA ARG A 148 -4.77 -7.13 13.52
C ARG A 148 -4.48 -8.11 12.39
N ALA A 149 -3.55 -7.77 11.48
CA ALA A 149 -3.17 -8.63 10.37
C ALA A 149 -2.61 -9.98 10.86
N VAL A 150 -1.70 -9.96 11.83
CA VAL A 150 -1.12 -11.18 12.43
C VAL A 150 -2.17 -12.00 13.17
N ASN A 151 -3.04 -11.36 13.95
CA ASN A 151 -4.14 -12.05 14.63
C ASN A 151 -5.10 -12.72 13.64
N ARG A 152 -5.37 -12.06 12.50
CA ARG A 152 -6.20 -12.64 11.45
C ARG A 152 -5.49 -13.83 10.80
N ALA A 153 -4.21 -13.71 10.47
CA ALA A 153 -3.43 -14.78 9.86
C ALA A 153 -3.37 -16.00 10.77
N THR A 154 -3.06 -15.81 12.06
CA THR A 154 -3.02 -16.90 13.07
C THR A 154 -4.33 -17.66 13.18
N LYS A 155 -5.48 -17.00 12.99
CA LYS A 155 -6.80 -17.66 12.97
C LYS A 155 -7.10 -18.37 11.65
N LYS A 156 -6.51 -17.89 10.55
CA LYS A 156 -6.82 -18.36 9.19
C LYS A 156 -5.96 -19.54 8.76
N THR A 157 -4.74 -19.63 9.27
CA THR A 157 -3.78 -20.69 8.93
C THR A 157 -3.44 -21.54 10.16
N ALA A 158 -3.27 -22.85 9.96
CA ALA A 158 -2.71 -23.74 11.00
C ALA A 158 -1.18 -23.63 11.11
N ASN A 159 -0.52 -23.01 10.13
CA ASN A 159 0.93 -22.86 10.09
C ASN A 159 1.35 -21.52 10.71
N ALA A 160 1.94 -21.57 11.91
CA ALA A 160 2.45 -20.38 12.61
C ALA A 160 3.49 -19.60 11.77
N ALA A 161 4.28 -20.27 10.92
CA ALA A 161 5.25 -19.61 10.05
C ALA A 161 4.56 -18.73 8.98
N THR A 162 3.38 -19.10 8.50
CA THR A 162 2.61 -18.27 7.57
C THR A 162 2.16 -16.96 8.23
N ALA A 163 1.74 -17.00 9.50
CA ALA A 163 1.36 -15.77 10.22
C ALA A 163 2.57 -14.83 10.41
N GLU A 164 3.75 -15.39 10.65
CA GLU A 164 5.00 -14.63 10.74
C GLU A 164 5.41 -14.02 9.39
N ARG A 165 5.30 -14.76 8.29
CA ARG A 165 5.57 -14.22 6.94
C ARG A 165 4.58 -13.12 6.55
N VAL A 166 3.32 -13.23 6.95
CA VAL A 166 2.34 -12.13 6.80
C VAL A 166 2.77 -10.91 7.61
N ARG A 167 3.32 -11.10 8.83
CA ARG A 167 3.88 -10.00 9.64
C ARG A 167 4.99 -9.27 8.87
N GLU A 168 5.93 -10.02 8.31
CA GLU A 168 7.05 -9.51 7.52
C GLU A 168 6.57 -8.70 6.32
N ILE A 169 5.65 -9.26 5.53
CA ILE A 169 5.04 -8.60 4.37
C ILE A 169 4.34 -7.30 4.75
N TYR A 170 3.59 -7.27 5.86
CA TYR A 170 2.95 -6.04 6.31
C TYR A 170 3.95 -4.99 6.77
N ARG A 171 4.94 -5.40 7.58
CA ARG A 171 5.94 -4.50 8.19
C ARG A 171 6.86 -3.89 7.15
N ASP A 172 7.37 -4.71 6.24
CA ASP A 172 8.50 -4.34 5.38
C ASP A 172 8.05 -3.91 3.98
N TRP A 173 6.79 -4.18 3.61
CA TRP A 173 6.30 -3.88 2.27
C TRP A 173 4.99 -3.10 2.24
N ILE A 174 3.89 -3.64 2.79
CA ILE A 174 2.56 -3.02 2.65
C ILE A 174 2.48 -1.68 3.40
N LEU A 175 2.92 -1.61 4.65
CA LEU A 175 2.89 -0.36 5.43
C LEU A 175 3.83 0.71 4.84
N PRO A 176 5.10 0.40 4.48
CA PRO A 176 5.96 1.35 3.78
C PRO A 176 5.36 1.88 2.48
N ILE A 177 4.84 1.01 1.59
CA ILE A 177 4.20 1.46 0.34
C ILE A 177 2.98 2.33 0.63
N SER A 178 2.14 1.96 1.61
CA SER A 178 0.97 2.75 2.01
C SER A 178 1.35 4.15 2.49
N ARG A 179 2.48 4.30 3.21
CA ARG A 179 3.02 5.62 3.58
C ARG A 179 3.51 6.38 2.35
N LYS A 180 4.31 5.75 1.49
CA LYS A 180 4.86 6.39 0.30
C LYS A 180 3.78 6.85 -0.68
N ILE A 181 2.70 6.08 -0.85
CA ILE A 181 1.52 6.50 -1.64
C ILE A 181 0.89 7.76 -1.05
N GLN A 182 0.77 7.84 0.28
CA GLN A 182 0.23 9.06 0.92
C GLN A 182 1.16 10.25 0.71
N VAL A 183 2.47 10.08 0.86
CA VAL A 183 3.47 11.14 0.66
C VAL A 183 3.42 11.67 -0.76
N GLU A 184 3.47 10.76 -1.73
CA GLU A 184 3.41 11.11 -3.15
C GLU A 184 2.14 11.88 -3.47
N PHE A 185 0.98 11.33 -3.11
CA PHE A 185 -0.30 12.00 -3.32
C PHE A 185 -0.33 13.39 -2.69
N LEU A 186 0.19 13.53 -1.47
CA LEU A 186 0.21 14.81 -0.76
C LEU A 186 1.10 15.87 -1.43
N LEU A 187 2.20 15.46 -2.06
CA LEU A 187 3.12 16.37 -2.73
C LEU A 187 2.70 16.71 -4.15
N THR A 188 2.14 15.75 -4.89
CA THR A 188 1.72 15.98 -6.30
C THR A 188 0.38 16.70 -6.41
N ASP A 189 -0.52 16.53 -5.43
CA ASP A 189 -1.84 17.16 -5.39
C ASP A 189 -1.80 18.51 -4.64
N THR A 190 -0.75 19.30 -4.87
CA THR A 190 -0.65 20.65 -4.31
C THR A 190 -1.40 21.62 -5.22
N PRO A 191 -2.43 22.35 -4.74
CA PRO A 191 -3.08 23.35 -5.57
C PRO A 191 -2.06 24.41 -6.00
N GLU A 192 -2.09 24.78 -7.29
CA GLU A 192 -1.29 25.87 -7.83
C GLU A 192 -1.48 27.12 -6.96
N PRO A 193 -0.42 27.86 -6.58
CA PRO A 193 -0.59 29.11 -5.85
C PRO A 193 -1.48 30.03 -6.68
N THR A 194 -2.58 30.50 -6.08
CA THR A 194 -3.50 31.45 -6.71
C THR A 194 -2.74 32.74 -7.07
N ARG A 195 -2.19 32.81 -8.29
CA ARG A 195 -2.87 33.60 -9.31
C ARG A 195 -3.47 34.94 -8.87
N PRO A 196 -2.79 35.96 -8.29
CA PRO A 196 -3.50 37.19 -7.95
C PRO A 196 -4.14 37.74 -9.22
N GLU A 197 -5.47 37.90 -9.18
CA GLU A 197 -6.28 38.42 -10.27
C GLU A 197 -5.69 39.77 -10.72
N PRO A 198 -5.43 39.98 -12.02
CA PRO A 198 -4.93 41.27 -12.47
C PRO A 198 -5.98 42.32 -12.16
N ALA A 199 -5.59 43.30 -11.34
CA ALA A 199 -6.43 44.42 -10.95
C ALA A 199 -7.07 45.04 -12.20
N THR A 200 -8.40 44.92 -12.28
CA THR A 200 -9.21 45.54 -13.32
C THR A 200 -8.92 47.03 -13.33
N ARG A 201 -8.19 47.51 -14.34
CA ARG A 201 -8.05 48.93 -14.62
C ARG A 201 -9.43 49.45 -14.98
N GLN A 202 -10.06 50.18 -14.06
CA GLN A 202 -11.20 51.03 -14.38
C GLN A 202 -10.67 52.15 -15.29
N ALA A 203 -11.26 52.24 -16.48
CA ALA A 203 -11.14 53.36 -17.40
C ALA A 203 -12.39 54.24 -17.26
#